data_AF-A0A022XQJ6-F1
#
_entry.id   AF-A0A022XQJ6-F1
#
_cell.length_a   1.000
_cell.length_b   1.000
_cell.length_c   1.000
_cell.angle_alpha   90.00
_cell.angle_beta   90.00
_cell.angle_gamma   90.00
#
_symmetry.space_group_name_H-M   'P 1'
#
loop_
_entity.id
_entity.type
_entity.pdbx_description
1 polymer ?
#
loop_
_entity_poly.entity_id
_entity_poly.type
_entity_poly.pdbx_seq_one_letter_code
_entity_poly.pdbx_strand_id
1 'polypeptide(L)'
;MLAENQVARDLMGLTFQECWPAHSRAVEAMAHKSEDAGVSGYALANNFANSSMTTFDFLSKNADRAQRFARAMGSTSAGSLAALSNYFDWANVPQGVPSLKKGAMIVIQDHLLLDPGTMTLLQEMQVRSMDAIMLSLFNSRERDEDDWRQLFLNASTGFTFITIKRIPESPTTAMITAEWSGNGPIAG
;
A
#
# COMPACT_ATOMS: atom_id res chain seq x y z
N MET A 1 -7.62 -31.65 5.24
CA MET A 1 -7.24 -30.85 4.05
C MET A 1 -7.21 -29.33 4.29
N LEU A 2 -8.32 -28.60 4.44
CA LEU A 2 -8.27 -27.13 4.65
C LEU A 2 -7.66 -26.73 6.01
N ALA A 3 -7.95 -27.50 7.07
CA ALA A 3 -7.38 -27.27 8.39
C ALA A 3 -5.88 -27.60 8.48
N GLU A 4 -5.32 -28.34 7.52
CA GLU A 4 -3.91 -28.81 7.53
C GLU A 4 -3.00 -27.92 6.68
N ASN A 5 -3.55 -27.18 5.73
CA ASN A 5 -2.79 -26.25 4.89
C ASN A 5 -2.50 -24.93 5.63
N GLN A 6 -1.22 -24.64 5.86
CA GLN A 6 -0.77 -23.45 6.59
C GLN A 6 -1.21 -22.14 5.92
N VAL A 7 -1.13 -22.05 4.59
CA VAL A 7 -1.54 -20.86 3.83
C VAL A 7 -3.04 -20.63 3.97
N ALA A 8 -3.85 -21.70 3.86
CA ALA A 8 -5.29 -21.59 4.05
C ALA A 8 -5.65 -21.12 5.48
N ARG A 9 -4.94 -21.63 6.49
CA ARG A 9 -5.11 -21.16 7.88
C ARG A 9 -4.74 -19.69 8.06
N ASP A 10 -3.62 -19.25 7.49
CA ASP A 10 -3.16 -17.87 7.63
C ASP A 10 -4.10 -16.89 6.90
N LEU A 11 -4.58 -17.24 5.70
CA LEU A 11 -5.58 -16.45 4.97
C LEU A 11 -6.95 -16.41 5.67
N MET A 12 -7.40 -17.51 6.27
CA MET A 12 -8.60 -17.51 7.11
C MET A 12 -8.40 -16.66 8.36
N GLY A 13 -7.22 -16.69 8.97
CA GLY A 13 -6.84 -15.82 10.08
C GLY A 13 -6.94 -14.34 9.69
N LEU A 14 -6.30 -13.95 8.58
CA LEU A 14 -6.39 -12.60 8.03
C LEU A 14 -7.86 -12.19 7.81
N THR A 15 -8.65 -13.07 7.18
CA THR A 15 -10.04 -12.77 6.84
C THR A 15 -10.91 -12.57 8.08
N PHE A 16 -10.91 -13.53 9.00
CA PHE A 16 -11.87 -13.55 10.10
C PHE A 16 -11.39 -12.85 11.37
N GLN A 17 -10.08 -12.74 11.60
CA GLN A 17 -9.54 -12.12 12.81
C GLN A 17 -9.09 -10.68 12.59
N GLU A 18 -8.72 -10.31 11.37
CA GLU A 18 -8.22 -8.96 11.06
C GLU A 18 -9.26 -8.18 10.24
N CYS A 19 -9.59 -8.68 9.04
CA CYS A 19 -10.46 -8.00 8.10
C CYS A 19 -11.91 -7.90 8.60
N TRP A 20 -12.56 -9.02 8.94
CA TRP A 20 -13.99 -9.03 9.24
C TRP A 20 -14.38 -8.07 10.39
N PRO A 21 -13.69 -8.07 11.55
CA PRO A 21 -13.98 -7.11 12.62
C PRO A 21 -13.76 -5.66 12.16
N ALA A 22 -12.69 -5.39 11.41
CA ALA A 22 -12.39 -4.06 10.90
C ALA A 22 -13.46 -3.54 9.93
N HIS A 23 -13.87 -4.36 8.95
CA HIS A 23 -14.93 -4.01 8.00
C HIS A 23 -16.25 -3.70 8.70
N SER A 24 -16.60 -4.46 9.75
CA SER A 24 -17.82 -4.23 10.53
C SER A 24 -17.87 -2.86 11.21
N ARG A 25 -16.70 -2.23 11.41
CA ARG A 25 -16.53 -0.91 12.03
C ARG A 25 -16.11 0.18 11.05
N ALA A 26 -15.98 -0.12 9.75
CA ALA A 26 -15.48 0.83 8.77
C ALA A 26 -16.40 2.06 8.64
N VAL A 27 -17.71 1.88 8.59
CA VAL A 27 -18.68 3.00 8.51
C VAL A 27 -18.61 3.89 9.75
N GLU A 28 -18.43 3.29 10.93
CA GLU A 28 -18.25 4.02 12.19
C GLU A 28 -16.95 4.84 12.18
N ALA A 29 -15.84 4.26 11.71
CA ALA A 29 -14.58 4.99 11.54
C ALA A 29 -14.72 6.15 10.55
N MET A 30 -15.35 5.92 9.39
CA MET A 30 -15.58 6.95 8.38
C MET A 30 -16.41 8.13 8.90
N ALA A 31 -17.35 7.88 9.82
CA ALA A 31 -18.15 8.93 10.44
C ALA A 31 -17.31 9.95 11.23
N HIS A 32 -16.11 9.57 11.69
CA HIS A 32 -15.18 10.46 12.37
C HIS A 32 -14.47 11.43 11.40
N LYS A 33 -14.48 11.15 10.09
CA LYS A 33 -13.82 11.98 9.04
C LYS A 33 -12.36 12.34 9.39
N SER A 34 -11.64 11.38 9.97
CA SER A 34 -10.25 11.53 10.36
C SER A 34 -9.32 11.03 9.27
N GLU A 35 -8.17 11.68 9.09
CA GLU A 35 -7.06 11.18 8.27
C GLU A 35 -6.00 10.43 9.11
N ASP A 36 -6.22 10.32 10.42
CA ASP A 36 -5.32 9.61 11.33
C ASP A 36 -5.41 8.08 11.12
N ALA A 37 -4.27 7.42 10.92
CA ALA A 37 -4.16 5.97 10.81
C ALA A 37 -4.63 5.23 12.08
N GLY A 38 -4.59 5.89 13.24
CA GLY A 38 -5.14 5.41 14.51
C GLY A 38 -6.67 5.50 14.61
N VAL A 39 -7.35 6.03 13.60
CA VAL A 39 -8.82 6.10 13.51
C VAL A 39 -9.30 5.28 12.31
N SER A 40 -9.20 3.96 12.44
CA SER A 40 -9.64 2.99 11.44
C SER A 40 -10.68 2.03 12.01
N GLY A 41 -11.38 1.29 11.12
CA GLY A 41 -12.29 0.22 11.56
C GLY A 41 -11.55 -0.83 12.39
N TYR A 42 -10.28 -1.11 12.05
CA TYR A 42 -9.42 -2.00 12.82
C TYR A 42 -9.07 -1.45 14.21
N ALA A 43 -8.76 -0.16 14.32
CA ALA A 43 -8.47 0.49 15.59
C ALA A 43 -9.70 0.46 16.53
N LEU A 44 -10.89 0.70 15.98
CA LEU A 44 -12.15 0.57 16.73
C LEU A 44 -12.41 -0.89 17.15
N ALA A 45 -12.25 -1.85 16.23
CA ALA A 45 -12.50 -3.26 16.50
C ALA A 45 -11.55 -3.86 17.55
N ASN A 46 -10.34 -3.32 17.67
CA ASN A 46 -9.33 -3.77 18.65
C ASN A 46 -9.18 -2.80 19.85
N ASN A 47 -10.12 -1.87 20.04
CA ASN A 47 -10.19 -0.95 21.17
C ASN A 47 -8.93 -0.09 21.40
N PHE A 48 -8.28 0.35 20.33
CA PHE A 48 -7.14 1.26 20.42
C PHE A 48 -7.32 2.54 19.59
N ALA A 49 -8.52 2.79 19.06
CA ALA A 49 -8.82 4.05 18.40
C ALA A 49 -8.54 5.25 19.30
N ASN A 50 -7.95 6.31 18.74
CA ASN A 50 -7.50 7.52 19.45
C ASN A 50 -6.38 7.31 20.48
N SER A 51 -5.86 6.08 20.61
CA SER A 51 -4.51 5.89 21.13
C SER A 51 -3.59 6.09 19.92
N SER A 52 -2.52 6.86 20.04
CA SER A 52 -1.59 7.20 18.94
C SER A 52 -0.87 5.99 18.30
N MET A 53 -1.38 4.77 18.52
CA MET A 53 -0.96 3.52 17.93
C MET A 53 -1.58 3.33 16.55
N THR A 54 -0.77 2.83 15.63
CA THR A 54 -1.20 2.32 14.34
C THR A 54 -1.55 0.82 14.43
N THR A 55 -2.14 0.29 13.36
CA THR A 55 -2.37 -1.16 13.20
C THR A 55 -1.09 -1.97 13.35
N PHE A 56 0.06 -1.47 12.87
CA PHE A 56 1.34 -2.16 13.03
C PHE A 56 1.89 -2.09 14.45
N ASP A 57 1.65 -1.01 15.19
CA ASP A 57 1.99 -0.92 16.62
C ASP A 57 1.15 -1.90 17.45
N PHE A 58 -0.10 -2.10 17.07
CA PHE A 58 -0.94 -3.12 17.68
C PHE A 58 -0.41 -4.53 17.35
N LEU A 59 -0.09 -4.81 16.08
CA LEU A 59 0.44 -6.12 15.67
C LEU A 59 1.78 -6.43 16.33
N SER A 60 2.67 -5.45 16.50
CA SER A 60 3.97 -5.66 17.17
C SER A 60 3.81 -6.11 18.63
N LYS A 61 2.74 -5.70 19.30
CA LYS A 61 2.36 -6.15 20.65
C LYS A 61 1.67 -7.51 20.67
N ASN A 62 1.28 -8.05 19.50
CA ASN A 62 0.56 -9.30 19.34
C ASN A 62 1.30 -10.24 18.37
N ALA A 63 2.43 -10.80 18.82
CA ALA A 63 3.38 -11.55 17.97
C ALA A 63 2.74 -12.65 17.12
N ASP A 64 1.81 -13.44 17.67
CA ASP A 64 1.12 -14.50 16.92
C ASP A 64 0.29 -13.95 15.75
N ARG A 65 -0.39 -12.82 15.97
CA ARG A 65 -1.18 -12.14 14.92
C ARG A 65 -0.26 -11.52 13.90
N ALA A 66 0.83 -10.86 14.32
CA ALA A 66 1.83 -10.32 13.40
C ALA A 66 2.44 -11.40 12.50
N GLN A 67 2.80 -12.56 13.05
CA GLN A 67 3.34 -13.67 12.27
C GLN A 67 2.31 -14.25 11.29
N ARG A 68 1.04 -14.38 11.68
CA ARG A 68 -0.03 -14.81 10.77
C ARG A 68 -0.25 -13.79 9.67
N PHE A 69 -0.35 -12.51 10.02
CA PHE A 69 -0.50 -11.41 9.08
C PHE A 69 0.65 -11.39 8.06
N ALA A 70 1.90 -11.45 8.52
CA ALA A 70 3.07 -11.46 7.64
C ALA A 70 3.07 -12.65 6.67
N ARG A 71 2.70 -13.85 7.14
CA ARG A 71 2.58 -15.05 6.28
C ARG A 71 1.46 -14.94 5.26
N ALA A 72 0.29 -14.44 5.68
CA ALA A 72 -0.83 -14.20 4.79
C ALA A 72 -0.45 -13.17 3.71
N MET A 73 0.16 -12.06 4.11
CA MET A 73 0.64 -11.02 3.19
C MET A 73 1.67 -11.54 2.19
N GLY A 74 2.60 -12.39 2.61
CA GLY A 74 3.58 -13.02 1.70
C GLY A 74 2.95 -13.92 0.62
N SER A 75 1.70 -14.37 0.80
CA SER A 75 0.96 -15.14 -0.20
C SER A 75 0.12 -14.27 -1.14
N THR A 76 -0.21 -13.05 -0.74
CA THR A 76 -1.07 -12.12 -1.51
C THR A 76 -0.27 -11.00 -2.17
N SER A 77 0.96 -10.73 -1.73
CA SER A 77 1.85 -9.75 -2.35
C SER A 77 2.44 -10.30 -3.65
N ALA A 78 1.77 -10.01 -4.76
CA ALA A 78 2.29 -10.25 -6.10
C ALA A 78 3.43 -9.29 -6.50
N GLY A 79 4.13 -8.69 -5.52
CA GLY A 79 5.30 -7.84 -5.73
C GLY A 79 6.47 -8.68 -6.23
N SER A 80 6.47 -8.97 -7.53
CA SER A 80 7.53 -9.76 -8.14
C SER A 80 8.75 -8.88 -8.34
N LEU A 81 9.90 -9.30 -7.79
CA LEU A 81 11.20 -8.73 -8.17
C LEU A 81 11.39 -8.75 -9.70
N ALA A 82 10.74 -9.68 -10.42
CA ALA A 82 10.79 -9.72 -11.87
C ALA A 82 10.12 -8.51 -12.51
N ALA A 83 9.07 -7.94 -11.91
CA ALA A 83 8.47 -6.72 -12.44
C ALA A 83 9.44 -5.54 -12.34
N LEU A 84 10.11 -5.38 -11.18
CA LEU A 84 11.19 -4.41 -11.03
C LEU A 84 12.36 -4.69 -11.98
N SER A 85 12.76 -5.94 -12.16
CA SER A 85 13.89 -6.29 -13.02
C SER A 85 13.59 -6.11 -14.51
N ASN A 86 12.36 -6.35 -14.95
CA ASN A 86 12.01 -6.41 -16.38
C ASN A 86 11.47 -5.06 -16.91
N TYR A 87 10.80 -4.27 -16.07
CA TYR A 87 10.13 -3.03 -16.51
C TYR A 87 10.83 -1.75 -16.06
N PHE A 88 11.86 -1.87 -15.21
CA PHE A 88 12.68 -0.74 -14.82
C PHE A 88 14.09 -0.86 -15.39
N ASP A 89 14.56 0.21 -16.01
CA ASP A 89 15.84 0.25 -16.69
C ASP A 89 16.99 0.53 -15.71
N TRP A 90 17.44 -0.55 -15.06
CA TRP A 90 18.54 -0.49 -14.09
C TRP A 90 19.87 -0.03 -14.69
N ALA A 91 20.06 -0.14 -16.02
CA ALA A 91 21.29 0.29 -16.66
C ALA A 91 21.50 1.82 -16.61
N ASN A 92 20.39 2.56 -16.45
CA ASN A 92 20.39 4.02 -16.40
C ASN A 92 20.31 4.59 -14.96
N VAL A 93 20.41 3.74 -13.93
CA VAL A 93 20.44 4.19 -12.53
C VAL A 93 21.86 4.61 -12.16
N PRO A 94 22.09 5.84 -11.64
CA PRO A 94 23.41 6.24 -11.16
C PRO A 94 23.91 5.32 -10.03
N GLN A 95 25.07 4.71 -10.22
CA GLN A 95 25.67 3.78 -9.26
C GLN A 95 26.15 4.53 -8.00
N GLY A 96 25.70 4.09 -6.80
CA GLY A 96 26.32 4.49 -5.53
C GLY A 96 25.61 5.59 -4.71
N VAL A 97 24.29 5.59 -4.65
CA VAL A 97 23.53 6.68 -4.00
C VAL A 97 22.55 6.15 -2.93
N PRO A 98 23.02 5.81 -1.71
CA PRO A 98 22.15 5.49 -0.57
C PRO A 98 21.59 6.75 0.15
N SER A 99 21.81 7.93 -0.42
CA SER A 99 21.40 9.24 0.12
C SER A 99 20.72 10.00 -1.01
N LEU A 100 19.70 10.84 -0.75
CA LEU A 100 19.04 11.67 -1.78
C LEU A 100 20.02 12.71 -2.40
N LYS A 101 21.04 12.25 -3.14
CA LYS A 101 21.96 13.08 -3.93
C LYS A 101 21.31 13.37 -5.27
N LYS A 102 21.69 14.48 -5.89
CA LYS A 102 21.24 14.84 -7.24
C LYS A 102 21.33 13.64 -8.19
N GLY A 103 20.24 13.34 -8.89
CA GLY A 103 20.09 12.18 -9.78
C GLY A 103 19.67 10.88 -9.09
N ALA A 104 19.44 10.87 -7.77
CA ALA A 104 18.87 9.70 -7.09
C ALA A 104 17.45 9.43 -7.62
N MET A 105 17.13 8.15 -7.81
CA MET A 105 15.83 7.74 -8.34
C MET A 105 15.08 6.89 -7.33
N ILE A 106 13.83 7.27 -7.07
CA ILE A 106 12.89 6.49 -6.28
C ILE A 106 12.04 5.67 -7.24
N VAL A 107 11.90 4.38 -6.94
CA VAL A 107 11.11 3.43 -7.74
C VAL A 107 10.14 2.74 -6.80
N ILE A 108 8.85 2.83 -7.13
CA ILE A 108 7.76 2.24 -6.35
C ILE A 108 6.93 1.39 -7.30
N GLN A 109 6.68 0.14 -6.91
CA GLN A 109 5.66 -0.68 -7.54
C GLN A 109 4.44 -0.73 -6.62
N ASP A 110 3.32 -0.19 -7.07
CA ASP A 110 2.08 -0.19 -6.28
C ASP A 110 0.85 -0.36 -7.17
N HIS A 111 -0.32 -0.56 -6.55
CA HIS A 111 -1.59 -0.51 -7.27
C HIS A 111 -1.86 0.91 -7.76
N LEU A 112 -2.47 1.00 -8.94
CA LEU A 112 -2.88 2.27 -9.53
C LEU A 112 -4.39 2.24 -9.67
N LEU A 113 -5.08 3.17 -9.00
CA LEU A 113 -6.51 3.32 -9.13
C LEU A 113 -6.81 3.99 -10.47
N LEU A 114 -7.45 3.25 -11.37
CA LEU A 114 -7.85 3.75 -12.68
C LEU A 114 -9.29 4.24 -12.69
N ASP A 115 -9.61 5.05 -13.69
CA ASP A 115 -10.98 5.52 -13.91
C ASP A 115 -11.96 4.34 -14.06
N PRO A 116 -13.18 4.44 -13.50
CA PRO A 116 -14.21 3.44 -13.69
C PRO A 116 -14.49 3.15 -15.17
N GLY A 117 -14.62 1.87 -15.53
CA GLY A 117 -14.89 1.41 -16.90
C GLY A 117 -13.64 1.17 -17.75
N THR A 118 -12.44 1.37 -17.20
CA THR A 118 -11.16 1.18 -17.94
C THR A 118 -10.62 -0.24 -17.89
N MET A 119 -11.11 -1.09 -16.97
CA MET A 119 -10.68 -2.47 -16.80
C MET A 119 -11.85 -3.45 -16.95
N THR A 120 -11.57 -4.74 -16.90
CA THR A 120 -12.64 -5.74 -16.79
C THR A 120 -13.31 -5.64 -15.42
N LEU A 121 -14.59 -6.04 -15.32
CA LEU A 121 -15.35 -6.00 -14.07
C LEU A 121 -14.67 -6.74 -12.92
N LEU A 122 -14.02 -7.88 -13.19
CA LEU A 122 -13.32 -8.65 -12.17
C LEU A 122 -12.10 -7.90 -11.63
N GLN A 123 -11.33 -7.25 -12.51
CA GLN A 123 -10.16 -6.46 -12.11
C GLN A 123 -10.56 -5.22 -11.33
N GLU A 124 -11.61 -4.53 -11.76
CA GLU A 124 -12.14 -3.39 -10.99
C GLU A 124 -12.62 -3.82 -9.61
N MET A 125 -13.34 -4.94 -9.54
CA MET A 125 -13.76 -5.50 -8.25
C MET A 125 -12.56 -5.79 -7.35
N GLN A 126 -11.48 -6.35 -7.90
CA GLN A 126 -10.25 -6.63 -7.14
C GLN A 126 -9.59 -5.35 -6.59
N VAL A 127 -9.35 -4.35 -7.44
CA VAL A 127 -8.69 -3.09 -7.03
C VAL A 127 -9.54 -2.32 -6.02
N ARG A 128 -10.85 -2.22 -6.25
CA ARG A 128 -11.76 -1.50 -5.34
C ARG A 128 -11.96 -2.24 -4.02
N SER A 129 -11.92 -3.58 -4.05
CA SER A 129 -11.94 -4.37 -2.81
C SER A 129 -10.65 -4.16 -2.01
N MET A 130 -9.50 -4.03 -2.68
CA MET A 130 -8.24 -3.71 -2.01
C MET A 130 -8.31 -2.33 -1.34
N ASP A 131 -8.81 -1.32 -2.04
CA ASP A 131 -8.99 0.04 -1.48
C ASP A 131 -9.88 0.02 -0.22
N ALA A 132 -11.00 -0.71 -0.25
CA ALA A 132 -11.87 -0.88 0.92
C ALA A 132 -11.18 -1.60 2.10
N ILE A 133 -10.34 -2.60 1.81
CA ILE A 133 -9.52 -3.28 2.82
C ILE A 133 -8.52 -2.30 3.43
N MET A 134 -7.79 -1.53 2.61
CA MET A 134 -6.81 -0.54 3.06
C MET A 134 -7.44 0.55 3.91
N LEU A 135 -8.63 1.02 3.54
CA LEU A 135 -9.42 1.96 4.33
C LEU A 135 -9.80 1.37 5.69
N SER A 136 -10.37 0.16 5.72
CA SER A 136 -10.86 -0.43 6.96
C SER A 136 -9.74 -0.77 7.96
N LEU A 137 -8.59 -1.23 7.45
CA LEU A 137 -7.47 -1.67 8.28
C LEU A 137 -6.56 -0.53 8.72
N PHE A 138 -6.28 0.43 7.82
CA PHE A 138 -5.21 1.41 8.01
C PHE A 138 -5.68 2.85 7.90
N ASN A 139 -6.96 3.10 7.59
CA ASN A 139 -7.45 4.41 7.18
C ASN A 139 -6.64 4.98 5.99
N SER A 140 -6.22 4.08 5.09
CA SER A 140 -5.44 4.40 3.90
C SER A 140 -6.32 4.27 2.65
N ARG A 141 -5.79 4.67 1.50
CA ARG A 141 -6.45 4.54 0.20
C ARG A 141 -5.45 4.19 -0.89
N GLU A 142 -5.95 3.58 -1.95
CA GLU A 142 -5.24 3.46 -3.22
C GLU A 142 -5.20 4.83 -3.93
N ARG A 143 -4.18 5.04 -4.75
CA ARG A 143 -3.89 6.34 -5.38
C ARG A 143 -4.03 6.25 -6.90
N ASP A 144 -4.59 7.30 -7.49
CA ASP A 144 -4.55 7.52 -8.94
C ASP A 144 -3.24 8.20 -9.37
N GLU A 145 -3.10 8.48 -10.67
CA GLU A 145 -1.88 9.13 -11.19
C GLU A 145 -1.64 10.53 -10.62
N ASP A 146 -2.70 11.31 -10.44
CA ASP A 146 -2.60 12.68 -9.98
C ASP A 146 -2.27 12.73 -8.49
N ASP A 147 -2.85 11.83 -7.70
CA ASP A 147 -2.49 11.60 -6.30
C ASP A 147 -1.01 11.30 -6.13
N TRP A 148 -0.45 10.40 -6.95
CA TRP A 148 0.97 10.10 -6.91
C TRP A 148 1.83 11.32 -7.27
N ARG A 149 1.45 12.10 -8.28
CA ARG A 149 2.14 13.35 -8.65
C ARG A 149 2.10 14.36 -7.50
N GLN A 150 0.93 14.57 -6.90
CA GLN A 150 0.75 15.46 -5.76
C GLN A 150 1.53 14.98 -4.53
N LEU A 151 1.59 13.67 -4.28
CA LEU A 151 2.34 13.11 -3.16
C LEU A 151 3.82 13.45 -3.25
N PHE A 152 4.45 13.28 -4.42
CA PHE A 152 5.86 13.66 -4.61
C PHE A 152 6.06 15.16 -4.48
N LEU A 153 5.17 15.98 -5.06
CA LEU A 153 5.25 17.43 -4.96
C LEU A 153 5.11 17.93 -3.51
N ASN A 154 4.20 17.34 -2.74
CA ASN A 154 3.99 17.66 -1.33
C ASN A 154 5.17 17.21 -0.46
N ALA A 155 5.80 16.07 -0.79
CA ALA A 155 7.00 15.60 -0.10
C ALA A 155 8.18 16.53 -0.35
N SER A 156 8.39 16.96 -1.61
CA SER A 156 9.36 17.99 -1.96
C SER A 156 9.20 18.44 -3.41
N THR A 157 9.35 19.74 -3.64
CA THR A 157 9.45 20.29 -5.01
C THR A 157 10.73 19.86 -5.75
N GLY A 158 11.67 19.21 -5.06
CA GLY A 158 12.89 18.68 -5.67
C GLY A 158 12.71 17.36 -6.42
N PHE A 159 11.56 16.68 -6.28
CA PHE A 159 11.22 15.52 -7.10
C PHE A 159 10.74 15.96 -8.48
N THR A 160 11.44 15.47 -9.50
CA THR A 160 11.24 15.80 -10.91
C THR A 160 11.11 14.52 -11.73
N PHE A 161 10.70 14.63 -13.00
CA PHE A 161 10.55 13.50 -13.93
C PHE A 161 9.66 12.36 -13.40
N ILE A 162 8.58 12.72 -12.70
CA ILE A 162 7.63 11.76 -12.15
C ILE A 162 6.95 11.02 -13.30
N THR A 163 7.20 9.72 -13.40
CA THR A 163 6.68 8.86 -14.46
C THR A 163 5.90 7.72 -13.82
N ILE A 164 4.71 7.45 -14.36
CA ILE A 164 3.85 6.37 -13.92
C ILE A 164 3.58 5.49 -15.14
N LYS A 165 4.02 4.23 -15.08
CA LYS A 165 3.89 3.27 -16.19
C LYS A 165 3.22 2.01 -15.70
N ARG A 166 2.08 1.66 -16.29
CA ARG A 166 1.38 0.40 -16.00
C ARG A 166 2.23 -0.79 -16.44
N ILE A 167 2.21 -1.86 -15.66
CA ILE A 167 2.88 -3.12 -15.98
C ILE A 167 1.92 -3.96 -16.83
N PRO A 168 2.24 -4.28 -18.10
CA PRO A 168 1.32 -5.01 -18.99
C PRO A 168 0.82 -6.36 -18.43
N GLU A 169 1.70 -7.05 -17.70
CA GLU A 169 1.49 -8.38 -17.13
C GLU A 169 0.69 -8.33 -15.81
N SER A 170 0.60 -7.13 -15.20
CA SER A 170 -0.18 -6.89 -14.00
C SER A 170 -0.99 -5.60 -14.18
N PRO A 171 -2.18 -5.69 -14.81
CA PRO A 171 -2.93 -4.51 -15.22
C PRO A 171 -3.44 -3.66 -14.05
N THR A 172 -3.38 -4.18 -12.83
CA THR A 172 -3.77 -3.50 -11.58
C THR A 172 -2.62 -2.75 -10.91
N THR A 173 -1.37 -2.91 -11.38
CA THR A 173 -0.19 -2.29 -10.78
C THR A 173 0.58 -1.41 -11.78
N ALA A 174 1.32 -0.45 -11.24
CA ALA A 174 2.16 0.46 -12.00
C ALA A 174 3.54 0.61 -11.36
N MET A 175 4.50 0.95 -12.20
CA MET A 175 5.82 1.42 -11.82
C MET A 175 5.79 2.95 -11.75
N ILE A 176 5.99 3.48 -10.55
CA ILE A 176 6.10 4.91 -10.28
C ILE A 176 7.56 5.25 -10.03
N THR A 177 8.09 6.20 -10.80
CA THR A 177 9.49 6.62 -10.70
C THR A 177 9.58 8.13 -10.52
N ALA A 178 10.46 8.59 -9.64
CA ALA A 178 10.75 10.01 -9.45
C ALA A 178 12.26 10.24 -9.30
N GLU A 179 12.77 11.28 -9.96
CA GLU A 179 14.18 11.68 -9.90
C GLU A 179 14.36 12.86 -8.96
N TRP A 180 15.32 12.77 -8.05
CA TRP A 180 15.70 13.86 -7.17
C TRP A 180 16.64 14.84 -7.87
N SER A 181 16.18 16.09 -8.03
CA SER A 181 16.96 17.16 -8.68
C SER A 181 18.16 17.66 -7.86
N GLY A 182 18.29 17.24 -6.60
CA GLY A 182 19.34 17.71 -5.68
C GLY A 182 18.98 18.95 -4.88
N ASN A 183 17.88 19.63 -5.22
CA ASN A 183 17.46 20.90 -4.64
C ASN A 183 15.96 20.86 -4.33
N GLY A 184 15.60 21.11 -3.07
CA GLY A 184 14.21 21.23 -2.65
C GLY A 184 14.11 21.05 -1.13
N PRO A 185 13.29 21.83 -0.42
CA PRO A 185 13.00 21.52 0.98
C PRO A 185 12.32 20.16 1.03
N ILE A 186 12.82 19.25 1.87
CA ILE A 186 12.15 17.98 2.17
C ILE A 186 11.14 18.31 3.27
N ALA A 187 9.86 18.01 3.04
CA ALA A 187 8.84 18.11 4.08
C ALA A 187 9.23 17.18 5.24
N GLY A 188 9.36 17.76 6.44
CA GLY A 188 9.72 17.06 7.67
C GLY A 188 8.51 16.59 8.45
#